data_AF-A0A662T3T1-F1
#
_entry.id   AF-A0A662T3T1-F1
#
_cell.length_a   1.000
_cell.length_b   1.000
_cell.length_c   1.000
_cell.angle_alpha   90.00
_cell.angle_beta   90.00
_cell.angle_gamma   90.00
#
_symmetry.space_group_name_H-M   'P 1'
#
loop_
_entity.id
_entity.type
_entity.pdbx_description
1 polymer ?
#
loop_
_entity_poly.entity_id
_entity_poly.type
_entity_poly.pdbx_seq_one_letter_code
_entity_poly.pdbx_strand_id
1 'polypeptide(L)' 'MTEVIVETDFLTGLIHRSDRLHKTCLEILGRYRVYLSPYSLIEYRLVNVHKAEYETWIKVFR' A
#
# COMPACT_ATOMS: atom_id res chain seq x y z
N MET A 1 -5.42 -23.76 4.59
CA MET A 1 -4.83 -22.41 4.49
C MET A 1 -5.68 -21.63 3.51
N THR A 2 -6.31 -20.54 3.95
CA THR A 2 -7.30 -19.80 3.15
C THR A 2 -6.62 -18.78 2.25
N GLU A 3 -7.08 -18.66 1.01
CA GLU A 3 -6.54 -17.75 0.00
C GLU A 3 -7.37 -16.46 -0.05
N VAL A 4 -6.71 -15.31 -0.11
CA VAL A 4 -7.36 -13.99 -0.17
C VAL A 4 -6.70 -13.10 -1.22
N ILE A 5 -7.51 -12.32 -1.92
CA ILE A 5 -7.04 -11.24 -2.80
C ILE A 5 -7.08 -9.95 -2.00
N VAL A 6 -6.03 -9.16 -2.09
CA VAL A 6 -5.91 -7.86 -1.40
C VAL A 6 -5.68 -6.74 -2.38
N GLU A 7 -5.98 -5.52 -1.93
CA GLU A 7 -5.88 -4.30 -2.72
C GLU A 7 -4.59 -3.51 -2.39
N THR A 8 -4.41 -2.38 -3.07
CA THR A 8 -3.24 -1.51 -2.97
C THR A 8 -3.01 -0.95 -1.56
N ASP A 9 -4.07 -0.74 -0.78
CA ASP A 9 -4.01 -0.28 0.60
C ASP A 9 -3.32 -1.28 1.53
N PHE A 10 -3.56 -2.58 1.33
CA PHE A 10 -2.87 -3.65 2.05
C PHE A 10 -1.36 -3.61 1.78
N LEU A 11 -0.97 -3.43 0.52
CA LEU A 11 0.44 -3.30 0.15
C LEU A 11 1.08 -2.05 0.80
N THR A 12 0.33 -0.95 0.84
CA THR A 12 0.75 0.29 1.50
C THR A 12 0.98 0.08 3.00
N GLY A 13 0.02 -0.55 3.69
CA GLY A 13 0.16 -0.90 5.11
C GLY A 13 1.31 -1.87 5.36
N LEU A 14 1.55 -2.81 4.45
CA LEU A 14 2.65 -3.77 4.57
C LEU A 14 4.03 -3.12 4.43
N ILE A 15 4.21 -2.19 3.49
CA ILE A 15 5.52 -1.58 3.23
C ILE A 15 5.85 -0.49 4.25
N HIS A 16 4.88 0.36 4.62
CA HIS A 16 5.13 1.50 5.50
C HIS A 16 4.94 1.11 6.97
N ARG A 17 6.04 0.97 7.71
CA ARG A 17 6.02 0.64 9.15
C ARG A 17 5.27 1.65 10.03
N SER A 18 5.18 2.90 9.58
CA SER A 18 4.42 3.97 10.24
C SER A 18 2.92 3.92 9.96
N ASP A 19 2.48 3.07 9.03
CA ASP A 19 1.06 2.92 8.73
C ASP A 19 0.34 2.23 9.91
N ARG A 20 -0.83 2.76 10.27
CA ARG A 20 -1.65 2.24 11.37
C ARG A 20 -2.05 0.77 11.17
N LEU A 21 -2.14 0.31 9.92
CA LEU A 21 -2.54 -1.06 9.56
C LEU A 21 -1.36 -2.03 9.47
N HIS A 22 -0.12 -1.56 9.62
CA HIS A 22 1.08 -2.38 9.42
C HIS A 22 1.06 -3.71 10.20
N LYS A 23 0.70 -3.65 11.48
CA LYS A 23 0.59 -4.86 12.33
C LYS A 23 -0.49 -5.82 11.83
N THR A 24 -1.65 -5.30 11.45
CA THR A 24 -2.76 -6.11 10.92
C THR A 24 -2.38 -6.78 9.60
N CYS A 25 -1.67 -6.07 8.71
CA CYS A 25 -1.16 -6.66 7.46
C CYS A 25 -0.20 -7.84 7.72
N LEU A 26 0.71 -7.71 8.70
CA LEU A 26 1.61 -8.79 9.09
C LEU A 26 0.88 -9.99 9.69
N GLU A 27 -0.15 -9.77 10.51
CA GLU A 27 -0.99 -10.84 11.06
C GLU A 27 -1.73 -11.61 9.95
N ILE A 28 -2.20 -10.90 8.91
CA ILE A 28 -2.88 -11.51 7.76
C ILE A 28 -1.90 -12.40 6.98
N LEU A 29 -0.66 -11.96 6.74
CA LEU A 29 0.36 -12.77 6.07
C LEU A 29 0.70 -14.06 6.84
N GLY A 30 0.59 -14.04 8.18
CA GLY A 30 0.80 -15.24 9.00
C GLY A 30 -0.36 -16.24 8.96
N ARG A 31 -1.54 -15.83 8.48
CA ARG A 31 -2.78 -16.63 8.54
C ARG A 31 -3.32 -17.04 7.16
N TYR A 32 -3.03 -16.25 6.13
CA TYR A 32 -3.62 -16.39 4.80
C TYR A 32 -2.57 -16.42 3.71
N ARG A 33 -2.87 -17.09 2.61
CA ARG A 33 -2.12 -16.93 1.37
C ARG A 33 -2.66 -15.71 0.64
N VAL A 34 -1.86 -14.66 0.58
CA VAL A 34 -2.26 -13.36 0.03
C VAL A 34 -1.85 -13.26 -1.43
N TYR A 35 -2.79 -12.89 -2.28
CA TYR A 35 -2.57 -12.57 -3.68
C TYR A 35 -2.85 -11.10 -3.94
N LEU A 36 -2.01 -10.49 -4.76
CA LEU A 36 -2.15 -9.11 -5.18
C LEU A 36 -2.33 -9.06 -6.69
N SER A 37 -3.26 -8.22 -7.15
CA SER A 37 -3.42 -7.94 -8.57
C SER A 37 -2.19 -7.19 -9.13
N PRO A 38 -1.73 -7.49 -10.36
CA PRO A 38 -0.71 -6.68 -11.02
C PRO A 38 -1.07 -5.20 -11.12
N TYR A 39 -2.36 -4.88 -11.21
CA TYR A 39 -2.84 -3.49 -11.26
C TYR A 39 -2.62 -2.75 -9.94
N SER A 40 -2.69 -3.44 -8.81
CA SER A 40 -2.42 -2.85 -7.49
C SER A 40 -0.95 -2.45 -7.33
N LEU A 41 -0.02 -3.14 -8.01
CA LEU A 41 1.39 -2.73 -8.06
C LEU A 41 1.57 -1.43 -8.86
N ILE A 42 0.85 -1.30 -9.97
CA ILE A 42 0.88 -0.08 -10.81
C ILE A 42 0.31 1.09 -10.01
N GLU A 43 -0.85 0.90 -9.37
CA GLU A 43 -1.47 1.91 -8.53
C GLU A 43 -0.56 2.32 -7.36
N TYR A 44 0.02 1.36 -6.64
CA TYR A 44 0.97 1.64 -5.56
C TYR A 44 2.14 2.51 -6.04
N ARG A 45 2.68 2.21 -7.22
CA ARG A 45 3.77 2.99 -7.81
C ARG A 45 3.32 4.41 -8.13
N LEU A 46 2.16 4.59 -8.74
CA LEU A 46 1.62 5.92 -9.07
C LEU A 46 1.40 6.76 -7.80
N VAL A 47 0.78 6.18 -6.77
CA VAL A 47 0.52 6.87 -5.50
C VAL A 47 1.82 7.28 -4.80
N ASN A 48 2.86 6.44 -4.83
CA ASN A 48 4.14 6.76 -4.19
C ASN A 48 5.04 7.70 -5.00
N VAL A 49 5.03 7.62 -6.33
CA VAL A 49 5.71 8.59 -7.19
C VAL A 49 5.08 9.98 -6.99
N HIS A 50 3.75 10.06 -6.96
CA HIS A 50 3.07 11.33 -6.76
C HIS A 50 3.11 11.83 -5.31
N LYS A 51 3.44 11.01 -4.30
CA LYS A 51 3.70 11.54 -2.94
C LYS A 51 4.93 12.44 -2.89
N ALA A 52 5.97 12.12 -3.66
CA ALA A 52 7.15 12.97 -3.81
C ALA A 52 6.83 14.27 -4.57
N GLU A 53 5.87 14.22 -5.49
CA GLU A 53 5.44 15.39 -6.26
C GLU A 53 4.36 16.22 -5.53
N TYR A 54 3.49 15.62 -4.72
CA TYR A 54 2.40 16.30 -4.00
C TYR A 54 2.93 17.32 -2.98
N GLU A 55 4.06 17.02 -2.33
CA GLU A 55 4.75 18.02 -1.48
C GLU A 55 5.29 19.20 -2.29
N THR A 56 5.59 18.99 -3.57
CA THR A 56 6.02 20.04 -4.50
C THR A 56 4.82 20.86 -4.99
N TRP A 57 3.69 20.22 -5.31
CA TRP A 57 2.47 20.91 -5.77
C TRP A 57 1.81 21.78 -4.69
N ILE A 58 1.82 21.37 -3.41
CA ILE A 58 1.29 22.20 -2.31
C ILE A 58 2.11 23.51 -2.13
N LYS A 59 3.38 23.53 -2.56
CA LYS A 59 4.20 24.76 -2.56
C LYS A 59 3.96 25.68 -3.75
N VAL A 60 3.44 25.17 -4.87
CA VAL A 60 3.18 25.97 -6.08
C VAL A 60 1.83 26.70 -6.00
N PHE A 61 0.89 26.21 -5.19
CA PHE A 61 -0.43 26.83 -4.99
C PHE A 61 -0.61 27.52 -3.63
N ARG A 62 0.49 27.92 -2.97
CA ARG A 62 0.46 28.84 -1.82
C ARG A 62 0.98 30.21 -2.19
#